data_AF-A0A7R9XPZ0-F1
#
_entry.id   AF-A0A7R9XPZ0-F1
#
_cell.length_a   1.000
_cell.length_b   1.000
_cell.length_c   1.000
_cell.angle_alpha   90.00
_cell.angle_beta   90.00
_cell.angle_gamma   90.00
#
_symmetry.space_group_name_H-M   'P 1'
#
loop_
_entity.id
_entity.type
_entity.pdbx_description
1 polymer ?
#
loop_
_entity_poly.entity_id
_entity_poly.type
_entity_poly.pdbx_seq_one_letter_code
_entity_poly.pdbx_strand_id
1 'polypeptide(L)'
;EGEAGMAGRKTLETLTAADAIVEALELAEHETKRLAEHAADSAKSGGKLAPIQPNPLLLGQSPETYALNAIAKIRPSELEQAILCIPFDFAHEILNHLTTWLNAGQKVELTCKIAALVMRLHANSFGRTPETRRTLVKLRPLLRARAKEARDLMGFNLAGLNVLDAFIRDNEEVKDDLIDDDAGL
;
A
#
# COMPACT_ATOMS: atom_id res chain seq x y z
N GLU A 1 -9.90 -26.60 25.17
CA GLU A 1 -8.54 -26.75 24.59
C GLU A 1 -8.37 -26.17 23.18
N GLY A 2 -9.44 -25.90 22.41
CA GLY A 2 -9.32 -25.31 21.06
C GLY A 2 -8.90 -23.83 21.00
N GLU A 3 -9.24 -23.03 22.01
CA GLU A 3 -9.00 -21.57 21.98
C GLU A 3 -7.52 -21.19 22.23
N ALA A 4 -6.85 -21.86 23.17
CA ALA A 4 -5.42 -21.66 23.44
C ALA A 4 -4.53 -22.07 22.24
N GLY A 5 -4.91 -23.14 21.53
CA GLY A 5 -4.22 -23.56 20.30
C GLY A 5 -4.43 -22.59 19.13
N MET A 6 -5.64 -22.01 18.99
CA MET A 6 -5.91 -20.98 17.99
C MET A 6 -5.18 -19.67 18.29
N ALA A 7 -5.09 -19.27 19.57
CA ALA A 7 -4.33 -18.09 19.98
C ALA A 7 -2.83 -18.25 19.66
N GLY A 8 -2.24 -19.42 19.97
CA GLY A 8 -0.84 -19.72 19.67
C GLY A 8 -0.52 -19.75 18.16
N ARG A 9 -1.45 -20.23 17.32
CA ARG A 9 -1.29 -20.18 15.85
C ARG A 9 -1.31 -18.74 15.34
N LYS A 10 -2.26 -17.92 15.79
CA LYS A 10 -2.35 -16.50 15.40
C LYS A 10 -1.11 -15.70 15.79
N THR A 11 -0.52 -15.97 16.97
CA THR A 11 0.73 -15.33 17.38
C THR A 11 1.90 -15.74 16.51
N LEU A 12 1.97 -17.02 16.11
CA LEU A 12 3.06 -17.52 15.27
C LEU A 12 2.95 -16.94 13.86
N GLU A 13 1.77 -16.96 13.25
CA GLU A 13 1.52 -16.36 11.93
C GLU A 13 1.80 -14.85 11.90
N THR A 14 1.52 -14.15 13.00
CA THR A 14 1.87 -12.72 13.16
C THR A 14 3.38 -12.49 13.15
N LEU A 15 4.15 -13.30 13.86
CA LEU A 15 5.62 -13.18 13.88
C LEU A 15 6.18 -13.43 12.49
N THR A 16 5.67 -14.44 11.77
CA THR A 16 6.08 -14.70 10.38
C THR A 16 5.75 -13.52 9.46
N ALA A 17 4.61 -12.85 9.68
CA ALA A 17 4.24 -11.66 8.92
C ALA A 17 5.16 -10.46 9.23
N ALA A 18 5.55 -10.26 10.48
CA ALA A 18 6.50 -9.22 10.86
C ALA A 18 7.88 -9.45 10.23
N ASP A 19 8.40 -10.69 10.30
CA ASP A 19 9.67 -11.08 9.69
C ASP A 19 9.64 -10.86 8.17
N ALA A 20 8.54 -11.22 7.50
CA ALA A 20 8.38 -11.00 6.06
C ALA A 20 8.38 -9.51 5.67
N ILE A 21 7.85 -8.61 6.52
CA ILE A 21 7.93 -7.16 6.28
C ILE A 21 9.38 -6.70 6.41
N VAL A 22 10.06 -7.11 7.47
CA VAL A 22 11.45 -6.72 7.75
C VAL A 22 12.36 -7.18 6.62
N GLU A 23 12.31 -8.44 6.23
CA GLU A 23 13.12 -8.99 5.14
C GLU A 23 12.89 -8.23 3.82
N ALA A 24 11.63 -7.87 3.54
CA ALA A 24 11.30 -7.13 2.33
C ALA A 24 11.84 -5.69 2.34
N LEU A 25 11.82 -5.03 3.50
CA LEU A 25 12.41 -3.70 3.67
C LEU A 25 13.93 -3.75 3.56
N GLU A 26 14.59 -4.68 4.25
CA GLU A 26 16.05 -4.85 4.18
C GLU A 26 16.53 -5.12 2.75
N LEU A 27 15.84 -6.01 2.01
CA LEU A 27 16.17 -6.28 0.62
C LEU A 27 15.99 -5.04 -0.25
N ALA A 28 14.92 -4.27 -0.01
CA ALA A 28 14.67 -3.03 -0.75
C ALA A 28 15.72 -1.96 -0.43
N GLU A 29 16.12 -1.82 0.83
CA GLU A 29 17.15 -0.87 1.26
C GLU A 29 18.51 -1.23 0.66
N HIS A 30 18.89 -2.50 0.74
CA HIS A 30 20.13 -3.01 0.18
C HIS A 30 20.22 -2.77 -1.34
N GLU A 31 19.14 -3.05 -2.08
CA GLU A 31 19.13 -2.77 -3.52
C GLU A 31 19.17 -1.26 -3.81
N THR A 32 18.44 -0.45 -3.03
CA THR A 32 18.44 1.01 -3.22
C THR A 32 19.84 1.59 -3.03
N LYS A 33 20.59 1.12 -2.02
CA LYS A 33 21.99 1.49 -1.79
C LYS A 33 22.87 1.06 -2.97
N ARG A 34 22.75 -0.20 -3.41
CA ARG A 34 23.51 -0.75 -4.55
C ARG A 34 23.30 0.06 -5.83
N LEU A 35 22.06 0.45 -6.12
CA LEU A 35 21.71 1.29 -7.28
C LEU A 35 22.28 2.70 -7.15
N ALA A 36 22.23 3.30 -5.95
CA ALA A 36 22.77 4.63 -5.69
C ALA A 36 24.29 4.68 -5.83
N GLU A 37 25.00 3.67 -5.34
CA GLU A 37 26.46 3.54 -5.47
C GLU A 37 26.88 3.40 -6.95
N HIS A 38 26.21 2.51 -7.69
CA HIS A 38 26.47 2.36 -9.12
C HIS A 38 26.20 3.65 -9.91
N ALA A 39 25.12 4.35 -9.59
CA ALA A 39 24.81 5.64 -10.20
C ALA A 39 25.90 6.68 -9.92
N ALA A 40 26.41 6.74 -8.68
CA ALA A 40 27.49 7.63 -8.30
C ALA A 40 28.80 7.31 -9.04
N ASP A 41 29.15 6.03 -9.18
CA ASP A 41 30.39 5.62 -9.85
C ASP A 41 30.31 5.74 -11.38
N SER A 42 29.13 5.52 -11.95
CA SER A 42 28.86 5.79 -13.36
C SER A 42 28.98 7.29 -13.67
N ALA A 43 28.46 8.16 -12.80
CA ALA A 43 28.60 9.61 -12.94
C ALA A 43 30.08 10.05 -12.90
N LYS A 44 30.88 9.50 -11.96
CA LYS A 44 32.34 9.78 -11.89
C LYS A 44 33.09 9.29 -13.12
N SER A 45 32.63 8.19 -13.71
CA SER A 45 33.24 7.56 -14.89
C SER A 45 32.71 8.11 -16.22
N GLY A 46 31.91 9.18 -16.20
CA GLY A 46 31.33 9.83 -17.39
C GLY A 46 30.36 8.94 -18.17
N GLY A 47 29.60 8.07 -17.48
CA GLY A 47 28.60 7.19 -18.07
C GLY A 47 29.15 5.94 -18.76
N LYS A 48 30.43 5.61 -18.55
CA LYS A 48 31.09 4.45 -19.17
C LYS A 48 30.91 3.13 -18.43
N LEU A 49 30.27 3.14 -17.26
CA LEU A 49 29.99 1.91 -16.52
C LEU A 49 28.88 1.12 -17.20
N ALA A 50 29.06 -0.21 -17.27
CA ALA A 50 28.02 -1.11 -17.76
C ALA A 50 26.76 -1.01 -16.85
N PRO A 51 25.55 -1.14 -17.42
CA PRO A 51 24.31 -1.12 -16.65
C PRO A 51 24.30 -2.24 -15.62
N ILE A 52 23.88 -1.90 -14.38
CA ILE A 52 23.77 -2.87 -13.30
C ILE A 52 22.64 -3.86 -13.59
N GLN A 53 22.89 -5.15 -13.36
CA GLN A 53 21.85 -6.17 -13.50
C GLN A 53 20.89 -6.10 -12.30
N PRO A 54 19.56 -6.05 -12.53
CA PRO A 54 18.56 -6.05 -11.46
C PRO A 54 18.68 -7.31 -10.60
N ASN A 55 18.47 -7.17 -9.29
CA ASN A 55 18.43 -8.33 -8.41
C ASN A 55 17.23 -9.23 -8.77
N PRO A 56 17.42 -10.53 -9.10
CA PRO A 56 16.33 -11.43 -9.48
C PRO A 56 15.28 -11.61 -8.38
N LEU A 57 15.65 -11.41 -7.10
CA LEU A 57 14.73 -11.50 -5.97
C LEU A 57 13.64 -10.43 -6.00
N LEU A 58 13.89 -9.30 -6.66
CA LEU A 58 12.91 -8.22 -6.82
C LEU A 58 11.88 -8.51 -7.92
N LEU A 59 12.02 -9.62 -8.65
CA LEU A 59 11.08 -10.04 -9.71
C LEU A 59 10.85 -8.94 -10.77
N GLY A 60 11.88 -8.15 -11.06
CA GLY A 60 11.81 -7.03 -12.01
C GLY A 60 11.08 -5.78 -11.50
N GLN A 61 10.77 -5.70 -10.20
CA GLN A 61 10.12 -4.55 -9.59
C GLN A 61 11.16 -3.55 -9.04
N SER A 62 10.76 -2.27 -8.89
CA SER A 62 11.58 -1.34 -8.12
C SER A 62 11.64 -1.76 -6.65
N PRO A 63 12.72 -1.44 -5.90
CA PRO A 63 12.84 -1.81 -4.49
C PRO A 63 11.64 -1.35 -3.65
N GLU A 64 11.19 -0.12 -3.87
CA GLU A 64 10.04 0.47 -3.18
C GLU A 64 8.72 -0.27 -3.50
N THR A 65 8.54 -0.65 -4.77
CA THR A 65 7.34 -1.40 -5.21
C THR A 65 7.34 -2.81 -4.63
N TYR A 66 8.52 -3.45 -4.57
CA TYR A 66 8.69 -4.78 -4.00
C TYR A 66 8.31 -4.80 -2.52
N ALA A 67 8.83 -3.86 -1.73
CA ALA A 67 8.49 -3.73 -0.31
C ALA A 67 6.98 -3.55 -0.09
N LEU A 68 6.34 -2.66 -0.85
CA LEU A 68 4.88 -2.45 -0.78
C LEU A 68 4.09 -3.70 -1.20
N ASN A 69 4.59 -4.44 -2.20
CA ASN A 69 3.97 -5.69 -2.65
C ASN A 69 4.10 -6.81 -1.64
N ALA A 70 5.22 -6.90 -0.91
CA ALA A 70 5.39 -7.85 0.18
C ALA A 70 4.37 -7.59 1.30
N ILE A 71 4.25 -6.33 1.74
CA ILE A 71 3.28 -5.94 2.78
C ILE A 71 1.84 -6.21 2.32
N ALA A 72 1.53 -5.99 1.04
CA ALA A 72 0.19 -6.23 0.50
C ALA A 72 -0.23 -7.71 0.46
N LYS A 73 0.71 -8.66 0.54
CA LYS A 73 0.41 -10.10 0.59
C LYS A 73 -0.04 -10.53 2.00
N ILE A 74 0.23 -9.72 3.02
CA ILE A 74 -0.09 -10.03 4.41
C ILE A 74 -1.60 -9.87 4.62
N ARG A 75 -2.18 -10.79 5.39
CA ARG A 75 -3.63 -10.76 5.64
C ARG A 75 -3.98 -9.49 6.44
N PRO A 76 -5.08 -8.80 6.10
CA PRO A 76 -5.50 -7.60 6.82
C PRO A 76 -5.68 -7.78 8.33
N SER A 77 -6.00 -9.01 8.79
CA SER A 77 -6.14 -9.37 10.20
C SER A 77 -4.82 -9.43 10.96
N GLU A 78 -3.70 -9.62 10.26
CA GLU A 78 -2.37 -9.80 10.83
C GLU A 78 -1.53 -8.54 10.72
N LEU A 79 -1.79 -7.71 9.71
CA LEU A 79 -1.00 -6.52 9.40
C LEU A 79 -0.82 -5.59 10.61
N GLU A 80 -1.86 -5.36 11.40
CA GLU A 80 -1.77 -4.51 12.60
C GLU A 80 -0.85 -5.11 13.66
N GLN A 81 -0.96 -6.41 13.90
CA GLN A 81 -0.12 -7.11 14.88
C GLN A 81 1.33 -7.22 14.39
N ALA A 82 1.53 -7.47 13.08
CA ALA A 82 2.84 -7.48 12.46
C ALA A 82 3.54 -6.12 12.63
N ILE A 83 2.87 -5.00 12.32
CA ILE A 83 3.42 -3.65 12.50
C ILE A 83 3.74 -3.33 13.97
N LEU A 84 2.98 -3.89 14.91
CA LEU A 84 3.24 -3.74 16.34
C LEU A 84 4.51 -4.52 16.78
N CYS A 85 4.75 -5.69 16.20
CA CYS A 85 5.90 -6.55 16.53
C CYS A 85 7.23 -6.08 15.91
N ILE A 86 7.19 -5.22 14.90
CA ILE A 86 8.39 -4.74 14.20
C ILE A 86 9.20 -3.75 15.06
N PRO A 87 10.56 -3.84 15.03
CA PRO A 87 11.43 -2.86 15.69
C PRO A 87 11.22 -1.41 15.18
N PHE A 88 11.46 -0.43 16.05
CA PHE A 88 11.18 0.98 15.74
C PHE A 88 11.93 1.50 14.50
N ASP A 89 13.15 1.02 14.22
CA ASP A 89 13.95 1.47 13.08
C ASP A 89 13.24 1.17 11.75
N PHE A 90 12.69 -0.04 11.62
CA PHE A 90 11.89 -0.44 10.46
C PHE A 90 10.54 0.32 10.41
N ALA A 91 9.94 0.64 11.55
CA ALA A 91 8.74 1.49 11.57
C ALA A 91 9.06 2.91 11.06
N HIS A 92 10.23 3.45 11.38
CA HIS A 92 10.72 4.71 10.84
C HIS A 92 11.04 4.61 9.35
N GLU A 93 11.62 3.50 8.90
CA GLU A 93 11.87 3.23 7.49
C GLU A 93 10.57 3.18 6.67
N ILE A 94 9.55 2.46 7.17
CA ILE A 94 8.20 2.46 6.57
C ILE A 94 7.68 3.89 6.44
N LEU A 95 7.84 4.72 7.47
CA LEU A 95 7.40 6.12 7.42
C LEU A 95 8.06 6.91 6.29
N ASN A 96 9.33 6.67 6.01
CA ASN A 96 10.05 7.30 4.90
C ASN A 96 9.52 6.81 3.55
N HIS A 97 9.29 5.50 3.38
CA HIS A 97 8.73 4.92 2.16
C HIS A 97 7.30 5.37 1.85
N LEU A 98 6.47 5.66 2.87
CA LEU A 98 5.10 6.15 2.67
C LEU A 98 5.04 7.37 1.75
N THR A 99 6.03 8.27 1.85
CA THR A 99 6.07 9.46 0.99
C THR A 99 6.24 9.06 -0.48
N THR A 100 7.16 8.13 -0.77
CA THR A 100 7.36 7.66 -2.15
C THR A 100 6.15 6.89 -2.67
N TRP A 101 5.59 5.97 -1.88
CA TRP A 101 4.41 5.19 -2.29
C TRP A 101 3.19 6.07 -2.57
N LEU A 102 2.95 7.09 -1.76
CA LEU A 102 1.86 8.05 -1.99
C LEU A 102 2.11 8.94 -3.21
N ASN A 103 3.35 9.37 -3.45
CA ASN A 103 3.68 10.13 -4.64
C ASN A 103 3.47 9.30 -5.91
N ALA A 104 3.89 8.03 -5.89
CA ALA A 104 3.69 7.07 -6.97
C ALA A 104 2.22 6.63 -7.14
N GLY A 105 1.34 6.92 -6.18
CA GLY A 105 -0.08 6.52 -6.23
C GLY A 105 -0.30 5.01 -6.13
N GLN A 106 0.66 4.25 -5.59
CA GLN A 106 0.58 2.80 -5.51
C GLN A 106 -0.25 2.37 -4.29
N LYS A 107 -1.25 1.51 -4.53
CA LYS A 107 -2.11 0.89 -3.49
C LYS A 107 -2.52 1.88 -2.39
N VAL A 108 -3.10 3.01 -2.80
CA VAL A 108 -3.35 4.17 -1.93
C VAL A 108 -4.07 3.80 -0.62
N GLU A 109 -5.07 2.94 -0.68
CA GLU A 109 -5.80 2.49 0.51
C GLU A 109 -4.89 1.77 1.52
N LEU A 110 -4.10 0.80 1.04
CA LEU A 110 -3.14 0.06 1.87
C LEU A 110 -2.09 1.02 2.45
N THR A 111 -1.53 1.90 1.64
CA THR A 111 -0.53 2.88 2.07
C THR A 111 -1.10 3.81 3.14
N CYS A 112 -2.34 4.28 2.99
CA CYS A 112 -3.02 5.07 4.01
C CYS A 112 -3.28 4.28 5.30
N LYS A 113 -3.66 3.01 5.19
CA LYS A 113 -3.88 2.11 6.33
C LYS A 113 -2.58 1.86 7.10
N ILE A 114 -1.48 1.56 6.40
CA ILE A 114 -0.15 1.39 7.00
C ILE A 114 0.27 2.68 7.71
N ALA A 115 0.09 3.85 7.06
CA ALA A 115 0.40 5.13 7.66
C ALA A 115 -0.35 5.34 8.99
N ALA A 116 -1.66 5.08 9.01
CA ALA A 116 -2.47 5.19 10.21
C ALA A 116 -2.01 4.21 11.31
N LEU A 117 -1.70 2.96 10.97
CA LEU A 117 -1.22 1.95 11.90
C LEU A 117 0.13 2.34 12.50
N VAL A 118 1.12 2.67 11.67
CA VAL A 118 2.45 3.06 12.11
C VAL A 118 2.38 4.30 13.02
N MET A 119 1.64 5.33 12.60
CA MET A 119 1.46 6.54 13.42
C MET A 119 0.73 6.25 14.74
N ARG A 120 -0.26 5.35 14.76
CA ARG A 120 -1.03 5.02 15.97
C ARG A 120 -0.22 4.19 16.95
N LEU A 121 0.50 3.18 16.46
CA LEU A 121 1.23 2.21 17.29
C LEU A 121 2.54 2.78 17.83
N HIS A 122 3.23 3.63 17.04
CA HIS A 122 4.54 4.18 17.38
C HIS A 122 4.51 5.69 17.69
N ALA A 123 3.33 6.24 18.04
CA ALA A 123 3.12 7.68 18.28
C ALA A 123 4.12 8.30 19.28
N ASN A 124 4.37 7.58 20.38
CA ASN A 124 5.25 8.05 21.46
C ASN A 124 6.71 8.17 21.00
N SER A 125 7.19 7.18 20.24
CA SER A 125 8.56 7.15 19.72
C SER A 125 8.75 8.21 18.63
N PHE A 126 7.78 8.35 17.73
CA PHE A 126 7.81 9.38 16.69
C PHE A 126 7.74 10.82 17.23
N GLY A 127 7.02 11.05 18.33
CA GLY A 127 6.93 12.37 18.96
C GLY A 127 8.25 12.88 19.55
N ARG A 128 9.16 11.96 19.92
CA ARG A 128 10.46 12.26 20.54
C ARG A 128 11.54 12.62 19.52
N THR A 129 11.43 12.13 18.29
CA THR A 129 12.42 12.35 17.22
C THR A 129 12.06 13.58 16.38
N PRO A 130 12.85 14.67 16.41
CA PRO A 130 12.59 15.89 15.64
C PRO A 130 12.47 15.67 14.12
N GLU A 131 13.29 14.78 13.57
CA GLU A 131 13.38 14.44 12.14
C GLU A 131 12.06 13.83 11.67
N THR A 132 11.56 12.84 12.41
CA THR A 132 10.26 12.20 12.16
C THR A 132 9.12 13.21 12.15
N ARG A 133 9.11 14.17 13.08
CA ARG A 133 8.07 15.21 13.11
C ARG A 133 8.04 16.03 11.82
N ARG A 134 9.20 16.34 11.23
CA ARG A 134 9.28 17.05 9.94
C ARG A 134 8.70 16.20 8.81
N THR A 135 9.00 14.90 8.79
CA THR A 135 8.43 13.95 7.82
C THR A 135 6.91 13.87 7.95
N LEU A 136 6.38 13.77 9.17
CA LEU A 136 4.93 13.72 9.43
C LEU A 136 4.20 14.98 8.95
N VAL A 137 4.79 16.17 9.14
CA VAL A 137 4.21 17.43 8.66
C VAL A 137 4.06 17.44 7.14
N LYS A 138 5.04 16.88 6.41
CA LYS A 138 5.00 16.75 4.95
C LYS A 138 4.03 15.65 4.48
N LEU A 139 3.97 14.54 5.21
CA LEU A 139 3.15 13.38 4.84
C LEU A 139 1.65 13.63 5.03
N ARG A 140 1.28 14.42 6.06
CA ARG A 140 -0.11 14.71 6.41
C ARG A 140 -0.97 15.28 5.26
N PRO A 141 -0.56 16.34 4.54
CA PRO A 141 -1.34 16.83 3.40
C PRO A 141 -1.39 15.82 2.25
N LEU A 142 -0.30 15.07 2.01
CA LEU A 142 -0.22 14.08 0.94
C LEU A 142 -1.20 12.92 1.15
N LEU A 143 -1.26 12.37 2.37
CA LEU A 143 -2.24 11.34 2.75
C LEU A 143 -3.68 11.81 2.50
N ARG A 144 -4.01 13.03 2.92
CA ARG A 144 -5.37 13.58 2.73
C ARG A 144 -5.70 13.79 1.26
N ALA A 145 -4.76 14.30 0.47
CA ALA A 145 -4.95 14.51 -0.96
C ALA A 145 -5.22 13.18 -1.66
N ARG A 146 -4.35 12.18 -1.47
CA ARG A 146 -4.49 10.86 -2.11
C ARG A 146 -5.75 10.11 -1.68
N ALA A 147 -6.09 10.15 -0.39
CA ALA A 147 -7.32 9.53 0.10
C ALA A 147 -8.57 10.20 -0.48
N LYS A 148 -8.56 11.54 -0.62
CA LYS A 148 -9.64 12.29 -1.24
C LYS A 148 -9.77 11.94 -2.73
N GLU A 149 -8.67 11.94 -3.48
CA GLU A 149 -8.65 11.57 -4.90
C GLU A 149 -9.21 10.16 -5.13
N ALA A 150 -8.78 9.19 -4.33
CA ALA A 150 -9.27 7.81 -4.43
C ALA A 150 -10.79 7.72 -4.15
N ARG A 151 -11.25 8.39 -3.09
CA ARG A 151 -12.67 8.44 -2.73
C ARG A 151 -13.51 9.13 -3.81
N ASP A 152 -13.05 10.26 -4.32
CA ASP A 152 -13.79 11.04 -5.30
C ASP A 152 -13.91 10.28 -6.64
N LEU A 153 -12.85 9.55 -7.05
CA LEU A 153 -12.89 8.67 -8.22
C LEU A 153 -13.89 7.51 -8.05
N MET A 154 -13.84 6.81 -6.91
CA MET A 154 -14.78 5.73 -6.61
C MET A 154 -16.22 6.24 -6.54
N GLY A 155 -16.44 7.41 -5.91
CA GLY A 155 -17.75 8.05 -5.81
C GLY A 155 -18.30 8.45 -7.16
N PHE A 156 -17.47 9.01 -8.05
CA PHE A 156 -17.86 9.34 -9.41
C PHE A 156 -18.25 8.08 -10.20
N ASN A 157 -17.43 7.02 -10.15
CA ASN A 157 -17.71 5.77 -10.84
C ASN A 157 -18.99 5.12 -10.33
N LEU A 158 -19.21 5.10 -9.01
CA LEU A 158 -20.43 4.55 -8.41
C LEU A 158 -21.67 5.35 -8.83
N ALA A 159 -21.60 6.68 -8.83
CA ALA A 159 -22.69 7.52 -9.30
C ALA A 159 -23.01 7.26 -10.79
N GLY A 160 -21.98 7.12 -11.63
CA GLY A 160 -22.15 6.77 -13.04
C GLY A 160 -22.78 5.40 -13.25
N LEU A 161 -22.37 4.39 -12.48
CA LEU A 161 -22.96 3.04 -12.52
C LEU A 161 -24.43 3.05 -12.07
N ASN A 162 -24.78 3.83 -11.04
CA ASN A 162 -26.16 3.95 -10.59
C ASN A 162 -27.05 4.61 -11.65
N VAL A 163 -26.55 5.62 -12.37
CA VAL A 163 -27.28 6.24 -13.49
C VAL A 163 -27.49 5.24 -14.63
N LEU A 164 -26.46 4.44 -14.94
CA LEU A 164 -26.57 3.41 -15.97
C LEU A 164 -27.56 2.31 -15.57
N ASP A 165 -27.55 1.87 -14.31
CA ASP A 165 -28.50 0.87 -13.79
C ASP A 165 -29.94 1.37 -13.88
N ALA A 166 -30.18 2.64 -13.51
CA ALA A 166 -31.49 3.28 -13.65
C ALA A 166 -31.95 3.31 -15.11
N PHE A 167 -31.07 3.74 -16.03
CA PHE A 167 -31.40 3.76 -17.46
C PHE A 167 -31.70 2.36 -18.03
N ILE A 168 -31.01 1.31 -17.58
CA ILE A 168 -31.30 -0.06 -18.01
C ILE A 168 -32.68 -0.50 -17.51
N ARG A 169 -32.99 -0.28 -16.22
CA ARG A 169 -34.29 -0.61 -15.63
C ARG A 169 -35.44 0.11 -16.34
N ASP A 170 -35.30 1.41 -16.57
CA ASP A 170 -36.32 2.20 -17.28
C ASP A 170 -36.57 1.66 -18.70
N ASN A 171 -35.53 1.17 -19.39
CA ASN A 171 -35.68 0.58 -20.73
C ASN A 171 -36.19 -0.87 -20.72
N GLU A 172 -35.97 -1.62 -19.64
CA GLU A 172 -36.57 -2.95 -19.44
C GLU A 172 -38.08 -2.81 -19.17
N GLU A 173 -38.48 -1.87 -18.32
CA GLU A 173 -39.89 -1.56 -18.04
C GLU A 173 -40.64 -1.15 -19.31
N VAL A 174 -40.06 -0.28 -20.14
CA VAL A 174 -40.66 0.12 -21.44
C VAL A 174 -40.82 -1.07 -22.40
N LYS A 175 -39.93 -2.07 -22.34
CA LYS A 175 -40.05 -3.27 -23.19
C LYS A 175 -41.14 -4.22 -22.70
N ASP A 176 -41.29 -4.39 -21.39
CA ASP A 176 -42.36 -5.23 -20.84
C ASP A 176 -43.74 -4.61 -21.09
N ASP A 177 -43.89 -3.29 -20.95
CA ASP A 177 -45.14 -2.58 -21.27
C ASP A 177 -45.55 -2.74 -22.76
N LEU A 178 -44.57 -2.75 -23.67
CA LEU A 178 -44.82 -2.96 -25.11
C LEU A 178 -45.21 -4.41 -25.44
N ILE A 179 -44.79 -5.39 -24.64
CA ILE A 179 -45.12 -6.81 -24.85
C ILE A 179 -46.52 -7.13 -24.31
N ASP A 180 -46.90 -6.54 -23.18
CA ASP A 180 -48.25 -6.73 -22.61
C ASP A 180 -49.35 -6.07 -23.46
N ASP A 181 -49.08 -4.94 -24.11
CA ASP A 181 -50.03 -4.31 -25.05
C ASP A 181 -50.25 -5.15 -26.34
N ASP A 182 -49.24 -5.90 -26.80
CA ASP A 182 -49.34 -6.76 -28.00
C ASP A 182 -49.95 -8.15 -27.70
N ALA A 183 -49.93 -8.60 -26.43
CA ALA A 183 -50.55 -9.86 -26.00
C ALA A 183 -52.05 -9.73 -25.66
N GLY A 184 -52.59 -8.51 -25.68
CA GLY A 184 -53.99 -8.18 -25.38
C GLY A 184 -54.96 -8.09 -26.58
N LEU A 185 -54.49 -8.39 -27.80
CA LEU A 185 -55.29 -8.45 -29.04
C LEU A 185 -55.52 -9.90 -29.50
#